data_AF-A0A9F5IR69-F1
#
_entry.id   AF-A0A9F5IR69-F1
#
_cell.length_a   1.000
_cell.length_b   1.000
_cell.length_c   1.000
_cell.angle_alpha   90.00
_cell.angle_beta   90.00
_cell.angle_gamma   90.00
#
_symmetry.space_group_name_H-M   'P 1'
#
loop_
_entity.id
_entity.type
_entity.pdbx_description
1 polymer ?
#
loop_
_entity_poly.entity_id
_entity_poly.type
_entity_poly.pdbx_seq_one_letter_code
_entity_poly.pdbx_strand_id
1 'polypeptide(L)'
;MPAVKKSLKIKQESSEESQKRDVMQNIVQILESVQLKWELFQSWADFSRLHLSNKLAIFGIGYNTRWKEDIRYHYAEISSQVPLGKRLREYFNSEKPEGRIIMTRVQKMNWKNVYYKFLEITISEARCLELHMEIDWIPIAHSKPTGGNIVQYLLPGGIPKSPGLYAIGYEDCHEKPPSPDHEGISQEPENETLGETEMPLSQASLKVEMEPTRIIYCYLGIAEVRTLQQCLFLHFQANTKTFSKEWVGINGFLSQNCIVDPGISPKSIYIKFVEVERDFLSAGSLVECLEKAIGYPLKFNN
;
A
#
# COMPACT_ATOMS: atom_id res chain seq x y z
N MET A 1 -32.21 -21.80 -20.85
CA MET A 1 -31.48 -21.30 -19.66
C MET A 1 -30.54 -22.39 -19.17
N PRO A 2 -29.37 -22.10 -18.54
CA PRO A 2 -28.64 -20.83 -18.46
C PRO A 2 -27.16 -20.95 -18.95
N ALA A 3 -26.69 -19.94 -19.70
CA ALA A 3 -25.29 -19.74 -20.04
C ALA A 3 -24.77 -18.45 -19.38
N VAL A 4 -24.70 -18.40 -18.05
CA VAL A 4 -24.16 -17.24 -17.32
C VAL A 4 -23.48 -17.71 -16.02
N LYS A 5 -22.34 -18.43 -16.11
CA LYS A 5 -21.46 -18.68 -14.94
C LYS A 5 -19.95 -18.79 -15.26
N LYS A 6 -19.54 -18.84 -16.54
CA LYS A 6 -18.10 -19.00 -16.89
C LYS A 6 -17.34 -17.68 -16.99
N SER A 7 -17.96 -16.61 -17.47
CA SER A 7 -17.27 -15.32 -17.68
C SER A 7 -16.94 -14.57 -16.38
N LEU A 8 -17.77 -14.71 -15.33
CA LEU A 8 -17.53 -14.07 -14.03
C LEU A 8 -16.37 -14.72 -13.26
N LYS A 9 -16.21 -16.05 -13.36
CA LYS A 9 -15.08 -16.78 -12.74
C LYS A 9 -13.74 -16.39 -13.35
N ILE A 10 -13.67 -16.27 -14.67
CA ILE A 10 -12.43 -15.92 -15.39
C ILE A 10 -11.99 -14.48 -15.06
N LYS A 11 -12.93 -13.53 -14.94
CA LYS A 11 -12.60 -12.15 -14.52
C LYS A 11 -12.14 -12.09 -13.07
N GLN A 12 -12.77 -12.83 -12.16
CA GLN A 12 -12.38 -12.89 -10.75
C GLN A 12 -11.00 -13.53 -10.56
N GLU A 13 -10.73 -14.66 -11.23
CA GLU A 13 -9.43 -15.33 -11.21
C GLU A 13 -8.31 -14.41 -11.75
N SER A 14 -8.60 -13.62 -12.80
CA SER A 14 -7.63 -12.65 -13.34
C SER A 14 -7.31 -11.48 -12.40
N SER A 15 -8.29 -11.06 -11.58
CA SER A 15 -8.11 -10.02 -10.57
C SER A 15 -7.26 -10.52 -9.40
N GLU A 16 -7.56 -11.72 -8.90
CA GLU A 16 -6.80 -12.34 -7.79
C GLU A 16 -5.35 -12.64 -8.19
N GLU A 17 -5.12 -13.10 -9.42
CA GLU A 17 -3.77 -13.37 -9.90
C GLU A 17 -2.95 -12.10 -10.12
N SER A 18 -3.60 -10.99 -10.51
CA SER A 18 -2.95 -9.69 -10.63
C SER A 18 -2.57 -9.13 -9.25
N GLN A 19 -3.49 -9.19 -8.28
CA GLN A 19 -3.21 -8.79 -6.90
C GLN A 19 -2.05 -9.59 -6.30
N LYS A 20 -1.98 -10.90 -6.55
CA LYS A 20 -0.87 -11.74 -6.10
C LYS A 20 0.47 -11.34 -6.71
N ARG A 21 0.48 -10.91 -7.98
CA ARG A 21 1.70 -10.41 -8.64
C ARG A 21 2.15 -9.09 -8.02
N ASP A 22 1.22 -8.18 -7.75
CA ASP A 22 1.53 -6.87 -7.14
C ASP A 22 2.11 -7.04 -5.73
N VAL A 23 1.48 -7.89 -4.91
CA VAL A 23 1.99 -8.25 -3.57
C VAL A 23 3.38 -8.87 -3.67
N MET A 24 3.59 -9.82 -4.59
CA MET A 24 4.91 -10.43 -4.79
C MET A 24 5.96 -9.38 -5.19
N GLN A 25 5.62 -8.42 -6.04
CA GLN A 25 6.53 -7.37 -6.47
C GLN A 25 6.92 -6.44 -5.31
N ASN A 26 5.97 -6.05 -4.47
CA ASN A 26 6.24 -5.27 -3.26
C ASN A 26 7.16 -6.02 -2.30
N ILE A 27 6.92 -7.32 -2.11
CA ILE A 27 7.76 -8.16 -1.26
C ILE A 27 9.19 -8.28 -1.81
N VAL A 28 9.34 -8.44 -3.12
CA VAL A 28 10.66 -8.46 -3.79
C VAL A 28 11.39 -7.14 -3.56
N GLN A 29 10.70 -6.00 -3.68
CA GLN A 29 11.32 -4.69 -3.41
C GLN A 29 11.86 -4.60 -1.98
N ILE A 30 11.09 -5.07 -0.99
CA ILE A 30 11.56 -5.12 0.41
C ILE A 30 12.82 -5.98 0.53
N LEU A 31 12.80 -7.21 -0.01
CA LEU A 31 13.92 -8.16 0.07
C LEU A 31 15.19 -7.67 -0.66
N GLU A 32 15.05 -6.85 -1.70
CA GLU A 32 16.17 -6.20 -2.39
C GLU A 32 16.70 -4.99 -1.62
N SER A 33 15.83 -4.23 -0.95
CA SER A 33 16.21 -3.05 -0.16
C SER A 33 17.09 -3.36 1.06
N VAL A 34 17.10 -4.61 1.51
CA VAL A 34 17.87 -5.11 2.67
C VAL A 34 19.14 -5.88 2.25
N GLN A 35 19.39 -6.06 0.95
CA GLN A 35 20.60 -6.71 0.41
C GLN A 35 20.92 -8.09 1.00
N LEU A 36 19.88 -8.90 1.20
CA LEU A 36 20.00 -10.25 1.77
C LEU A 36 20.74 -11.20 0.81
N LYS A 37 21.56 -12.09 1.38
CA LYS A 37 22.29 -13.11 0.61
C LYS A 37 21.36 -14.26 0.24
N TRP A 38 21.52 -14.78 -0.97
CA TRP A 38 20.88 -16.01 -1.41
C TRP A 38 21.62 -17.22 -0.87
N GLU A 39 20.87 -18.18 -0.32
CA GLU A 39 21.36 -19.45 0.17
C GLU A 39 20.92 -20.57 -0.77
N LEU A 40 21.85 -21.45 -1.12
CA LEU A 40 21.59 -22.60 -1.98
C LEU A 40 20.84 -23.66 -1.18
N PHE A 41 19.69 -24.10 -1.68
CA PHE A 41 19.02 -25.26 -1.12
C PHE A 41 19.76 -26.54 -1.55
N GLN A 42 20.31 -27.29 -0.60
CA GLN A 42 20.97 -28.56 -0.87
C GLN A 42 20.14 -29.75 -0.37
N SER A 43 19.63 -29.67 0.85
CA SER A 43 18.87 -30.77 1.45
C SER A 43 17.96 -30.33 2.59
N TRP A 44 17.08 -31.24 3.01
CA TRP A 44 16.20 -31.05 4.15
C TRP A 44 16.90 -30.77 5.49
N ALA A 45 18.13 -31.26 5.65
CA ALA A 45 18.91 -31.06 6.87
C ALA A 45 19.31 -29.59 7.08
N ASP A 46 19.28 -28.78 6.02
CA ASP A 46 19.60 -27.35 6.07
C ASP A 46 18.59 -26.60 6.95
N PHE A 47 17.30 -26.98 6.92
CA PHE A 47 16.25 -26.33 7.74
C PHE A 47 16.28 -26.70 9.22
N SER A 48 16.83 -27.86 9.57
CA SER A 48 17.00 -28.28 10.96
C SER A 48 18.09 -27.46 11.67
N ARG A 49 19.04 -26.90 10.92
CA ARG A 49 20.15 -26.10 11.45
C ARG A 49 19.80 -24.63 11.67
N LEU A 50 18.84 -24.09 10.92
CA LEU A 50 18.61 -22.65 10.86
C LEU A 50 17.78 -22.07 12.02
N HIS A 51 17.33 -22.85 13.01
CA HIS A 51 16.44 -22.39 14.09
C HIS A 51 15.18 -21.62 13.61
N LEU A 52 14.80 -21.73 12.33
CA LEU A 52 13.70 -20.98 11.68
C LEU A 52 12.32 -21.50 12.05
N SER A 53 12.24 -22.50 12.93
CA SER A 53 11.01 -23.25 13.18
C SER A 53 9.92 -22.41 13.82
N ASN A 54 10.27 -21.27 14.44
CA ASN A 54 9.33 -20.45 15.22
C ASN A 54 9.32 -18.97 14.80
N LYS A 55 10.09 -18.57 13.79
CA LYS A 55 10.21 -17.16 13.39
C LYS A 55 9.30 -16.84 12.21
N LEU A 56 8.69 -15.65 12.26
CA LEU A 56 8.05 -15.04 11.11
C LEU A 56 9.13 -14.43 10.21
N ALA A 57 8.88 -14.41 8.92
CA ALA A 57 9.85 -13.87 7.98
C ALA A 57 9.19 -13.44 6.68
N ILE A 58 9.82 -12.49 6.00
CA ILE A 58 9.65 -12.29 4.57
C ILE A 58 10.65 -13.19 3.87
N PHE A 59 10.23 -14.00 2.91
CA PHE A 59 11.16 -14.88 2.21
C PHE A 59 10.95 -14.87 0.69
N GLY A 60 12.04 -15.14 -0.02
CA GLY A 60 12.07 -15.29 -1.46
C GLY A 60 12.63 -16.65 -1.84
N ILE A 61 12.08 -17.23 -2.90
CA ILE A 61 12.60 -18.43 -3.56
C ILE A 61 13.08 -18.00 -4.93
N GLY A 62 14.33 -18.33 -5.24
CA GLY A 62 14.99 -17.98 -6.47
C GLY A 62 15.55 -19.19 -7.18
N TYR A 63 15.94 -19.00 -8.43
CA TYR A 63 16.59 -20.03 -9.22
C TYR A 63 17.57 -19.41 -10.20
N ASN A 64 18.53 -20.21 -10.63
CA ASN A 64 19.37 -19.89 -11.78
C ASN A 64 19.26 -21.00 -12.85
N THR A 65 19.84 -20.75 -14.02
CA THR A 65 19.88 -21.73 -15.10
C THR A 65 21.33 -21.99 -15.50
N ARG A 66 21.56 -23.00 -16.33
CA ARG A 66 22.89 -23.26 -16.89
C ARG A 66 23.47 -22.07 -17.67
N TRP A 67 22.60 -21.23 -18.24
CA TRP A 67 22.98 -20.13 -19.13
C TRP A 67 23.01 -18.76 -18.44
N LYS A 68 22.37 -18.63 -17.27
CA LYS A 68 22.34 -17.39 -16.49
C LYS A 68 22.57 -17.74 -15.03
N GLU A 69 23.73 -17.32 -14.52
CA GLU A 69 24.13 -17.59 -13.14
C GLU A 69 23.39 -16.71 -12.13
N ASP A 70 22.97 -15.51 -12.56
CA ASP A 70 22.17 -14.61 -11.73
C ASP A 70 20.88 -15.27 -11.25
N ILE A 71 20.61 -15.08 -9.97
CA ILE A 71 19.43 -15.65 -9.32
C ILE A 71 18.22 -14.79 -9.64
N ARG A 72 17.17 -15.43 -10.17
CA ARG A 72 15.89 -14.79 -10.46
C ARG A 72 14.84 -15.27 -9.46
N TYR A 73 13.97 -14.36 -9.03
CA TYR A 73 12.83 -14.74 -8.20
C TYR A 73 11.88 -15.67 -8.96
N HIS A 74 11.52 -16.75 -8.30
CA HIS A 74 10.36 -17.55 -8.65
C HIS A 74 9.13 -17.11 -7.84
N TYR A 75 9.34 -16.86 -6.55
CA TYR A 75 8.28 -16.62 -5.59
C TYR A 75 8.79 -15.78 -4.42
N ALA A 76 7.90 -15.00 -3.79
CA ALA A 76 8.19 -14.31 -2.55
C ALA A 76 6.90 -14.11 -1.75
N GLU A 77 6.99 -14.23 -0.42
CA GLU A 77 5.84 -14.20 0.49
C GLU A 77 6.23 -13.70 1.89
N ILE A 78 5.27 -13.09 2.58
CA ILE A 78 5.35 -12.79 4.01
C ILE A 78 4.78 -13.98 4.79
N SER A 79 5.63 -14.68 5.52
CA SER A 79 5.25 -15.76 6.43
C SER A 79 4.77 -15.16 7.76
N SER A 80 3.56 -14.60 7.77
CA SER A 80 3.01 -13.83 8.91
C SER A 80 2.30 -14.67 9.99
N GLN A 81 1.78 -15.85 9.62
CA GLN A 81 1.01 -16.71 10.53
C GLN A 81 1.68 -18.07 10.79
N VAL A 82 2.47 -18.52 9.82
CA VAL A 82 3.15 -19.81 9.86
C VAL A 82 4.65 -19.54 10.01
N PRO A 83 5.38 -20.28 10.85
CA PRO A 83 6.82 -20.11 10.93
C PRO A 83 7.52 -20.43 9.62
N LEU A 84 8.57 -19.68 9.32
CA LEU A 84 9.32 -19.78 8.07
C LEU A 84 9.76 -21.21 7.76
N GLY A 85 10.31 -21.94 8.74
CA GLY A 85 10.77 -23.30 8.52
C GLY A 85 9.65 -24.27 8.09
N LYS A 86 8.41 -24.04 8.53
CA LYS A 86 7.26 -24.82 8.07
C LYS A 86 6.85 -24.41 6.65
N ARG A 87 6.86 -23.11 6.32
CA ARG A 87 6.55 -22.66 4.96
C ARG A 87 7.57 -23.09 3.92
N LEU A 88 8.88 -22.94 4.19
CA LEU A 88 9.92 -23.40 3.26
C LEU A 88 9.80 -24.90 2.99
N ARG A 89 9.41 -25.70 3.99
CA ARG A 89 9.15 -27.14 3.80
C ARG A 89 8.04 -27.44 2.80
N GLU A 90 7.07 -26.57 2.63
CA GLU A 90 6.03 -26.74 1.61
C GLU A 90 6.57 -26.52 0.20
N TYR A 91 7.46 -25.54 0.03
CA TYR A 91 8.07 -25.23 -1.26
C TYR A 91 9.19 -26.19 -1.68
N PHE A 92 9.92 -26.79 -0.75
CA PHE A 92 11.00 -27.71 -1.11
C PHE A 92 10.54 -29.18 -1.17
N ASN A 93 9.28 -29.49 -0.81
CA ASN A 93 8.76 -30.85 -0.72
C ASN A 93 7.95 -31.23 -1.95
N SER A 94 8.46 -32.20 -2.72
CA SER A 94 7.80 -32.74 -3.91
C SER A 94 6.45 -33.41 -3.63
N GLU A 95 6.12 -33.72 -2.38
CA GLU A 95 4.80 -34.23 -1.99
C GLU A 95 3.77 -33.10 -1.83
N LYS A 96 4.24 -31.87 -1.60
CA LYS A 96 3.40 -30.68 -1.42
C LYS A 96 3.10 -30.01 -2.77
N PRO A 97 1.93 -29.36 -2.94
CA PRO A 97 1.58 -28.68 -4.18
C PRO A 97 2.65 -27.69 -4.66
N GLU A 98 3.19 -26.88 -3.75
CA GLU A 98 4.18 -25.84 -4.01
C GLU A 98 5.51 -26.46 -4.48
N GLY A 99 6.01 -27.48 -3.76
CA GLY A 99 7.23 -28.16 -4.18
C GLY A 99 7.10 -28.99 -5.45
N ARG A 100 5.90 -29.51 -5.78
CA ARG A 100 5.66 -30.12 -7.10
C ARG A 100 5.85 -29.11 -8.24
N ILE A 101 5.45 -27.86 -8.03
CA ILE A 101 5.66 -26.79 -9.02
C ILE A 101 7.16 -26.55 -9.21
N ILE A 102 7.91 -26.39 -8.12
CA ILE A 102 9.37 -26.18 -8.18
C ILE A 102 10.08 -27.36 -8.86
N MET A 103 9.76 -28.60 -8.48
CA MET A 103 10.36 -29.80 -9.11
C MET A 103 10.02 -29.89 -10.60
N THR A 104 8.79 -29.56 -10.98
CA THR A 104 8.40 -29.49 -12.38
C THR A 104 9.21 -28.44 -13.13
N ARG A 105 9.47 -27.27 -12.53
CA ARG A 105 10.30 -26.22 -13.14
C ARG A 105 11.77 -26.65 -13.24
N VAL A 106 12.31 -27.32 -12.23
CA VAL A 106 13.67 -27.90 -12.29
C VAL A 106 13.79 -28.87 -13.48
N GLN A 107 12.84 -29.79 -13.63
CA GLN A 107 12.87 -30.81 -14.68
C GLN A 107 12.52 -30.29 -16.08
N LYS A 108 11.50 -29.42 -16.21
CA LYS A 108 10.97 -28.98 -17.51
C LYS A 108 11.53 -27.65 -17.99
N MET A 109 11.95 -26.77 -17.06
CA MET A 109 12.48 -25.44 -17.37
C MET A 109 13.99 -25.35 -17.17
N ASN A 110 14.67 -26.48 -16.96
CA ASN A 110 16.13 -26.58 -16.83
C ASN A 110 16.71 -25.63 -15.76
N TRP A 111 16.03 -25.49 -14.62
CA TRP A 111 16.64 -24.79 -13.50
C TRP A 111 17.81 -25.62 -12.98
N LYS A 112 18.95 -24.95 -12.77
CA LYS A 112 20.17 -25.61 -12.31
C LYS A 112 20.11 -25.77 -10.79
N ASN A 113 19.96 -24.66 -10.09
CA ASN A 113 19.90 -24.61 -8.63
C ASN A 113 18.68 -23.80 -8.18
N VAL A 114 18.17 -24.14 -7.00
CA VAL A 114 17.12 -23.40 -6.31
C VAL A 114 17.71 -22.78 -5.05
N TYR A 115 17.37 -21.53 -4.80
CA TYR A 115 17.88 -20.71 -3.72
C TYR A 115 16.73 -20.19 -2.86
N TYR A 116 17.02 -19.85 -1.62
CA TYR A 116 16.13 -19.08 -0.77
C TYR A 116 16.88 -17.91 -0.13
N LYS A 117 16.16 -16.89 0.28
CA LYS A 117 16.64 -15.87 1.20
C LYS A 117 15.49 -15.38 2.06
N PHE A 118 15.79 -14.87 3.24
CA PHE A 118 14.75 -14.42 4.17
C PHE A 118 15.22 -13.25 5.02
N LEU A 119 14.23 -12.47 5.46
CA LEU A 119 14.34 -11.44 6.47
C LEU A 119 13.45 -11.87 7.63
N GLU A 120 14.04 -12.10 8.79
CA GLU A 120 13.25 -12.32 10.01
C GLU A 120 12.49 -11.05 10.36
N ILE A 121 11.21 -11.19 10.70
CA ILE A 121 10.36 -10.08 11.12
C ILE A 121 9.63 -10.43 12.41
N THR A 122 9.24 -9.40 13.15
CA THR A 122 8.40 -9.52 14.33
C THR A 122 6.92 -9.56 13.96
N ILE A 123 6.06 -9.91 14.92
CA ILE A 123 4.61 -9.93 14.71
C ILE A 123 4.10 -8.53 14.36
N SER A 124 4.61 -7.47 15.01
CA SER A 124 4.22 -6.10 14.71
C SER A 124 4.67 -5.62 13.33
N GLU A 125 5.87 -6.02 12.88
CA GLU A 125 6.31 -5.77 11.50
C GLU A 125 5.44 -6.50 10.48
N ALA A 126 5.06 -7.76 10.72
CA ALA A 126 4.13 -8.49 9.86
C ALA A 126 2.78 -7.77 9.76
N ARG A 127 2.23 -7.30 10.90
CA ARG A 127 0.99 -6.50 10.93
C ARG A 127 1.14 -5.14 10.26
N CYS A 128 2.33 -4.54 10.30
CA CYS A 128 2.63 -3.30 9.59
C CYS A 128 2.57 -3.49 8.06
N LEU A 129 3.08 -4.61 7.55
CA LEU A 129 3.02 -4.94 6.13
C LEU A 129 1.60 -5.30 5.69
N GLU A 130 0.82 -5.99 6.53
CA GLU A 130 -0.62 -6.22 6.32
C GLU A 130 -1.38 -4.88 6.24
N LEU A 131 -1.12 -3.97 7.20
CA LEU A 131 -1.66 -2.61 7.14
C LEU A 131 -1.34 -1.95 5.80
N HIS A 132 -0.14 -2.16 5.26
CA HIS A 132 0.23 -1.58 3.99
C HIS A 132 -0.46 -2.22 2.78
N MET A 133 -0.44 -3.54 2.68
CA MET A 133 -0.76 -4.28 1.46
C MET A 133 -2.19 -4.79 1.38
N GLU A 134 -2.86 -4.99 2.52
CA GLU A 134 -4.17 -5.63 2.59
C GLU A 134 -5.28 -4.67 3.07
N ILE A 135 -4.92 -3.65 3.86
CA ILE A 135 -5.90 -2.70 4.40
C ILE A 135 -6.07 -1.49 3.47
N ASP A 136 -7.31 -1.30 3.02
CA ASP A 136 -7.74 -0.17 2.22
C ASP A 136 -7.72 1.15 2.99
N TRP A 137 -7.50 2.24 2.27
CA TRP A 137 -7.58 3.59 2.80
C TRP A 137 -9.02 4.03 3.02
N ILE A 138 -9.28 4.65 4.15
CA ILE A 138 -10.57 5.22 4.53
C ILE A 138 -10.47 6.75 4.43
N PRO A 139 -11.25 7.42 3.56
CA PRO A 139 -11.24 8.87 3.45
C PRO A 139 -11.83 9.52 4.71
N ILE A 140 -11.25 10.65 5.10
CA ILE A 140 -11.78 11.50 6.17
C ILE A 140 -12.53 12.66 5.55
N ALA A 141 -13.81 12.80 5.89
CA ALA A 141 -14.63 13.90 5.41
C ALA A 141 -14.27 15.20 6.15
N HIS A 142 -14.49 16.33 5.47
CA HIS A 142 -14.38 17.66 6.06
C HIS A 142 -15.78 18.27 6.27
N SER A 143 -15.97 19.01 7.36
CA SER A 143 -17.16 19.85 7.53
C SER A 143 -17.15 21.01 6.53
N LYS A 144 -18.33 21.43 6.05
CA LYS A 144 -18.42 22.67 5.25
C LYS A 144 -18.11 23.88 6.15
N PRO A 145 -17.27 24.82 5.70
CA PRO A 145 -17.07 26.06 6.42
C PRO A 145 -18.38 26.85 6.43
N THR A 146 -18.93 27.15 7.61
CA THR A 146 -20.09 28.03 7.74
C THR A 146 -19.60 29.38 8.27
N GLY A 147 -19.41 30.34 7.37
CA GLY A 147 -19.06 31.72 7.74
C GLY A 147 -17.61 31.95 8.20
N GLY A 148 -16.66 31.06 7.88
CA GLY A 148 -15.25 31.22 8.22
C GLY A 148 -14.31 30.35 7.38
N ASN A 149 -13.01 30.47 7.60
CA ASN A 149 -11.95 29.78 6.83
C ASN A 149 -11.48 28.47 7.49
N ILE A 150 -12.26 27.91 8.42
CA ILE A 150 -11.86 26.74 9.20
C ILE A 150 -12.81 25.59 8.90
N VAL A 151 -12.25 24.45 8.48
CA VAL A 151 -12.94 23.17 8.37
C VAL A 151 -12.57 22.26 9.52
N GLN A 152 -13.38 21.25 9.79
CA GLN A 152 -13.11 20.23 10.80
C GLN A 152 -13.14 18.85 10.16
N TYR A 153 -12.26 17.97 10.63
CA TYR A 153 -12.29 16.57 10.23
C TYR A 153 -13.46 15.84 10.88
N LEU A 154 -14.15 15.04 10.07
CA LEU A 154 -15.21 14.16 10.48
C LEU A 154 -14.69 12.73 10.39
N LEU A 155 -14.23 12.21 11.53
CA LEU A 155 -13.73 10.84 11.62
C LEU A 155 -14.85 9.84 11.30
N PRO A 156 -14.54 8.75 10.58
CA PRO A 156 -15.50 7.68 10.31
C PRO A 156 -15.94 7.00 11.62
N GLY A 157 -17.15 6.47 11.62
CA GLY A 157 -17.60 5.56 12.68
C GLY A 157 -16.85 4.23 12.65
N GLY A 158 -16.96 3.46 13.73
CA GLY A 158 -16.43 2.09 13.77
C GLY A 158 -14.93 1.97 14.02
N ILE A 159 -14.22 3.06 14.35
CA ILE A 159 -12.81 2.97 14.74
C ILE A 159 -12.67 2.11 16.01
N PRO A 160 -11.83 1.06 16.01
CA PRO A 160 -11.70 0.14 17.14
C PRO A 160 -11.26 0.82 18.44
N LYS A 161 -11.78 0.31 19.56
CA LYS A 161 -11.37 0.69 20.94
C LYS A 161 -10.28 -0.22 21.49
N SER A 162 -9.43 -0.71 20.60
CA SER A 162 -8.33 -1.63 20.89
C SER A 162 -6.98 -1.00 20.53
N PRO A 163 -5.87 -1.57 21.01
CA PRO A 163 -4.52 -1.22 20.58
C PRO A 163 -4.28 -1.63 19.12
N GLY A 164 -3.30 -1.01 18.47
CA GLY A 164 -2.97 -1.35 17.09
C GLY A 164 -2.06 -0.38 16.38
N LEU A 165 -1.97 -0.52 15.06
CA LEU A 165 -1.25 0.38 14.18
C LEU A 165 -2.23 1.19 13.36
N TYR A 166 -1.91 2.45 13.09
CA TYR A 166 -2.67 3.29 12.17
C TYR A 166 -1.74 4.12 11.31
N ALA A 167 -2.13 4.34 10.06
CA ALA A 167 -1.43 5.22 9.15
C ALA A 167 -2.31 6.38 8.74
N ILE A 168 -1.70 7.53 8.49
CA ILE A 168 -2.33 8.70 7.90
C ILE A 168 -1.63 8.97 6.57
N GLY A 169 -2.44 9.22 5.54
CA GLY A 169 -1.98 9.60 4.22
C GLY A 169 -2.78 10.76 3.67
N TYR A 170 -2.27 11.34 2.59
CA TYR A 170 -2.96 12.41 1.87
C TYR A 170 -2.85 12.19 0.36
N GLU A 171 -3.78 12.76 -0.38
CA GLU A 171 -3.73 12.80 -1.83
C GLU A 171 -2.91 14.01 -2.28
N ASP A 172 -1.86 13.78 -3.06
CA ASP A 172 -1.13 14.86 -3.70
C ASP A 172 -1.88 15.22 -4.99
N CYS A 173 -2.75 16.22 -4.90
CA CYS A 173 -3.24 16.87 -6.10
C CYS A 173 -2.03 17.49 -6.78
N HIS A 174 -1.46 16.82 -7.77
CA HIS A 174 -0.58 17.49 -8.71
C HIS A 174 -1.37 18.68 -9.25
N GLU A 175 -1.01 19.89 -8.79
CA GLU A 175 -1.49 21.12 -9.38
C GLU A 175 -1.21 21.00 -10.86
N LYS A 176 -2.27 20.90 -11.65
CA LYS A 176 -2.19 21.03 -13.09
C LYS A 176 -1.37 22.30 -13.32
N PRO A 177 -0.20 22.24 -13.99
CA PRO A 177 0.58 23.45 -14.21
C PRO A 177 -0.37 24.47 -14.82
N PRO A 178 -0.35 25.74 -14.37
CA PRO A 178 -1.22 26.75 -14.90
C PRO A 178 -1.04 26.70 -16.41
N SER A 179 -2.11 26.31 -17.11
CA SER A 179 -2.16 26.44 -18.56
C SER A 179 -1.79 27.88 -18.85
N PRO A 180 -0.79 28.14 -19.71
CA PRO A 180 -0.40 29.52 -19.99
C PRO A 180 -1.65 30.26 -20.46
N ASP A 181 -2.04 31.26 -19.66
CA ASP A 181 -3.22 32.06 -19.87
C ASP A 181 -3.19 32.69 -21.27
N HIS A 182 -4.40 32.79 -21.80
CA HIS A 182 -4.75 33.61 -22.94
C HIS A 182 -4.17 35.03 -22.83
N GLU A 183 -3.16 35.34 -23.64
CA GLU A 183 -2.99 36.70 -24.14
C GLU A 183 -3.96 36.89 -25.31
N GLY A 184 -4.92 37.80 -25.12
CA GLY A 184 -5.96 38.09 -26.08
C GLY A 184 -5.45 38.91 -27.26
N ILE A 185 -6.05 38.68 -28.43
CA ILE A 185 -6.37 39.72 -29.40
C ILE A 185 -7.80 39.44 -29.87
N SER A 186 -8.67 40.41 -29.61
CA SER A 186 -10.01 40.53 -30.16
C SER A 186 -9.95 40.78 -31.66
N GLN A 187 -10.79 40.11 -32.45
CA GLN A 187 -11.37 40.66 -33.69
C GLN A 187 -12.44 39.71 -34.27
N GLU A 188 -13.68 40.19 -34.30
CA GLU A 188 -14.73 39.83 -35.27
C GLU A 188 -15.19 41.16 -35.92
N PRO A 189 -15.99 41.18 -37.02
CA PRO A 189 -16.61 40.09 -37.80
C PRO A 189 -16.43 40.20 -39.34
N GLU A 190 -16.85 39.19 -40.12
CA GLU A 190 -17.76 39.34 -41.29
C GLU A 190 -17.94 38.03 -42.10
N ASN A 191 -19.20 37.56 -42.11
CA ASN A 191 -20.03 36.95 -43.18
C ASN A 191 -19.36 36.16 -44.34
N GLU A 192 -19.78 34.89 -44.56
CA GLU A 192 -20.93 34.48 -45.38
C GLU A 192 -21.08 32.93 -45.46
N THR A 193 -22.28 32.46 -45.10
CA THR A 193 -23.10 31.34 -45.64
C THR A 193 -22.48 30.17 -46.42
N LEU A 194 -22.74 28.91 -45.98
CA LEU A 194 -23.79 28.01 -46.54
C LEU A 194 -23.71 26.60 -45.89
N GLY A 195 -24.86 26.03 -45.47
CA GLY A 195 -25.09 24.58 -45.56
C GLY A 195 -25.36 23.80 -44.27
N GLU A 196 -26.65 23.53 -44.05
CA GLU A 196 -27.21 22.30 -43.45
C GLU A 196 -27.37 22.20 -41.91
N THR A 197 -28.57 22.64 -41.51
CA THR A 197 -29.39 22.18 -40.40
C THR A 197 -29.30 20.68 -40.15
N GLU A 198 -28.86 20.28 -38.95
CA GLU A 198 -29.50 19.22 -38.15
C GLU A 198 -29.00 19.28 -36.68
N MET A 199 -29.93 19.50 -35.76
CA MET A 199 -29.85 19.16 -34.32
C MET A 199 -31.04 18.22 -34.05
N PRO A 200 -31.09 17.35 -33.00
CA PRO A 200 -30.43 17.55 -31.69
C PRO A 200 -29.96 16.27 -30.93
N LEU A 201 -29.28 16.52 -29.79
CA LEU A 201 -29.19 15.69 -28.55
C LEU A 201 -28.44 14.34 -28.60
N SER A 202 -27.37 14.23 -27.80
CA SER A 202 -27.33 13.40 -26.56
C SER A 202 -25.92 12.89 -26.24
N GLN A 203 -25.46 13.20 -25.02
CA GLN A 203 -24.64 12.35 -24.15
C GLN A 203 -23.38 11.70 -24.76
N ALA A 204 -22.26 12.43 -24.75
CA ALA A 204 -20.94 11.80 -24.68
C ALA A 204 -20.32 12.13 -23.33
N SER A 205 -20.64 11.25 -22.40
CA SER A 205 -20.05 11.08 -21.08
C SER A 205 -18.55 11.40 -21.10
N LEU A 206 -18.17 12.47 -20.38
CA LEU A 206 -16.80 12.67 -19.89
C LEU A 206 -16.46 11.48 -18.99
N LYS A 207 -16.01 10.36 -19.59
CA LYS A 207 -15.18 9.38 -18.91
C LYS A 207 -13.82 10.05 -18.71
N VAL A 208 -13.73 10.86 -17.66
CA VAL A 208 -12.45 11.15 -17.03
C VAL A 208 -11.99 9.81 -16.47
N GLU A 209 -11.12 9.14 -17.21
CA GLU A 209 -10.34 8.03 -16.71
C GLU A 209 -9.41 8.63 -15.64
N MET A 210 -9.89 8.68 -14.39
CA MET A 210 -9.08 9.09 -13.26
C MET A 210 -7.97 8.05 -13.12
N GLU A 211 -6.74 8.46 -13.42
CA GLU A 211 -5.55 7.82 -12.88
C GLU A 211 -5.79 7.52 -11.39
N PRO A 212 -5.53 6.31 -10.90
CA PRO A 212 -5.75 5.97 -9.50
C PRO A 212 -4.95 6.95 -8.65
N THR A 213 -5.65 7.80 -7.90
CA THR A 213 -4.99 8.84 -7.15
C THR A 213 -4.08 8.22 -6.10
N ARG A 214 -2.79 8.57 -6.18
CA ARG A 214 -1.75 7.98 -5.36
C ARG A 214 -1.80 8.60 -3.97
N ILE A 215 -2.40 7.90 -3.01
CA ILE A 215 -2.35 8.28 -1.59
C ILE A 215 -0.91 8.12 -1.10
N ILE A 216 -0.34 9.21 -0.59
CA ILE A 216 1.01 9.27 -0.03
C ILE A 216 0.92 9.08 1.48
N TYR A 217 1.66 8.10 2.01
CA TYR A 217 1.83 7.94 3.45
C TYR A 217 2.60 9.13 4.00
N CYS A 218 2.11 9.70 5.10
CA CYS A 218 2.81 10.79 5.76
C CYS A 218 3.08 10.52 7.23
N TYR A 219 2.36 9.57 7.83
CA TYR A 219 2.53 9.20 9.23
C TYR A 219 2.14 7.75 9.52
N LEU A 220 2.91 7.09 10.39
CA LEU A 220 2.59 5.82 11.03
C LEU A 220 2.54 6.03 12.55
N GLY A 221 1.42 5.69 13.17
CA GLY A 221 1.21 5.79 14.59
C GLY A 221 1.03 4.42 15.25
N ILE A 222 1.52 4.33 16.49
CA ILE A 222 1.44 3.15 17.33
C ILE A 222 0.49 3.44 18.49
N ALA A 223 -0.64 2.74 18.53
CA ALA A 223 -1.65 2.85 19.58
C ALA A 223 -1.38 1.79 20.66
N GLU A 224 -0.33 1.97 21.46
CA GLU A 224 0.07 1.03 22.52
C GLU A 224 -0.57 1.40 23.87
N VAL A 225 -0.36 2.64 24.32
CA VAL A 225 -0.88 3.16 25.61
C VAL A 225 -2.36 3.53 25.52
N ARG A 226 -2.78 4.01 24.34
CA ARG A 226 -4.14 4.46 24.03
C ARG A 226 -4.72 3.57 22.94
N THR A 227 -6.04 3.55 22.83
CA THR A 227 -6.72 2.84 21.74
C THR A 227 -6.54 3.56 20.40
N LEU A 228 -6.70 2.83 19.29
CA LEU A 228 -6.74 3.38 17.93
C LEU A 228 -7.68 4.58 17.84
N GLN A 229 -8.89 4.43 18.37
CA GLN A 229 -9.88 5.49 18.46
C GLN A 229 -9.38 6.72 19.22
N GLN A 230 -8.78 6.54 20.40
CA GLN A 230 -8.28 7.66 21.20
C GLN A 230 -7.13 8.39 20.49
N CYS A 231 -6.19 7.66 19.89
CA CYS A 231 -5.08 8.25 19.14
C CYS A 231 -5.58 9.07 17.95
N LEU A 232 -6.48 8.51 17.14
CA LEU A 232 -7.05 9.22 15.98
C LEU A 232 -7.86 10.45 16.42
N PHE A 233 -8.68 10.34 17.48
CA PHE A 233 -9.37 11.53 18.01
C PHE A 233 -8.41 12.63 18.44
N LEU A 234 -7.30 12.29 19.08
CA LEU A 234 -6.31 13.29 19.47
C LEU A 234 -5.65 13.97 18.27
N HIS A 235 -5.40 13.26 17.18
CA HIS A 235 -4.85 13.86 15.96
C HIS A 235 -5.86 14.79 15.25
N PHE A 236 -7.11 14.35 15.13
CA PHE A 236 -8.10 15.01 14.28
C PHE A 236 -9.05 15.97 15.01
N GLN A 237 -9.10 15.92 16.35
CA GLN A 237 -9.91 16.80 17.20
C GLN A 237 -9.09 17.60 18.21
N ALA A 238 -7.76 17.65 18.08
CA ALA A 238 -6.93 18.51 18.92
C ALA A 238 -7.45 19.96 18.90
N ASN A 239 -7.66 20.51 20.09
CA ASN A 239 -8.29 21.80 20.28
C ASN A 239 -7.43 22.91 19.65
N THR A 240 -8.07 23.84 18.95
CA THR A 240 -7.49 25.01 18.27
C THR A 240 -6.77 26.00 19.21
N LYS A 241 -6.66 25.70 20.50
CA LYS A 241 -5.96 26.53 21.49
C LYS A 241 -4.47 26.21 21.62
N THR A 242 -4.00 25.13 21.01
CA THR A 242 -2.58 24.70 21.04
C THR A 242 -1.96 24.67 19.64
N PHE A 243 -2.22 25.68 18.82
CA PHE A 243 -1.45 25.88 17.58
C PHE A 243 -0.03 26.31 17.95
N SER A 244 0.86 25.33 18.15
CA SER A 244 2.29 25.57 17.99
C SER A 244 2.53 26.07 16.57
N LYS A 245 3.30 27.15 16.43
CA LYS A 245 3.54 27.86 15.16
C LYS A 245 4.42 27.09 14.17
N GLU A 246 4.83 25.87 14.50
CA GLU A 246 5.81 25.12 13.73
C GLU A 246 5.23 23.80 13.21
N TRP A 247 5.67 23.43 12.00
CA TRP A 247 5.33 22.20 11.26
C TRP A 247 5.87 20.92 11.93
N VAL A 248 6.00 20.89 13.25
CA VAL A 248 6.68 19.79 13.94
C VAL A 248 5.68 18.67 14.18
N GLY A 249 5.51 17.85 13.14
CA GLY A 249 4.78 16.59 13.20
C GLY A 249 3.34 16.66 12.70
N ILE A 250 2.70 15.49 12.76
CA ILE A 250 1.41 15.22 12.11
C ILE A 250 0.27 16.13 12.59
N ASN A 251 0.27 16.51 13.87
CA ASN A 251 -0.75 17.41 14.43
C ASN A 251 -0.69 18.80 13.80
N GLY A 252 0.51 19.35 13.61
CA GLY A 252 0.71 20.64 12.96
C GLY A 252 0.17 20.61 11.53
N PHE A 253 0.55 19.57 10.77
CA PHE A 253 0.07 19.36 9.40
C PHE A 253 -1.46 19.28 9.30
N LEU A 254 -2.09 18.42 10.10
CA LEU A 254 -3.55 18.27 10.10
C LEU A 254 -4.25 19.58 10.50
N SER A 255 -3.73 20.26 11.52
CA SER A 255 -4.31 21.51 12.00
C SER A 255 -4.25 22.64 10.96
N GLN A 256 -3.16 22.72 10.20
CA GLN A 256 -3.00 23.70 9.12
C GLN A 256 -3.88 23.36 7.91
N ASN A 257 -4.02 22.07 7.57
CA ASN A 257 -4.90 21.65 6.49
C ASN A 257 -6.38 22.00 6.74
N CYS A 258 -6.76 22.24 8.00
CA CYS A 258 -8.08 22.75 8.37
C CYS A 258 -8.26 24.26 8.15
N ILE A 259 -7.19 25.03 7.95
CA ILE A 259 -7.24 26.47 7.67
C ILE A 259 -7.20 26.62 6.15
N VAL A 260 -8.34 26.98 5.55
CA VAL A 260 -8.52 27.03 4.11
C VAL A 260 -8.73 28.47 3.63
N ASP A 261 -7.97 28.87 2.61
CA ASP A 261 -8.21 30.14 1.94
C ASP A 261 -9.48 30.07 1.09
N PRO A 262 -10.17 31.21 0.88
CA PRO A 262 -11.36 31.24 0.04
C PRO A 262 -11.09 30.68 -1.36
N GLY A 263 -11.82 29.63 -1.75
CA GLY A 263 -11.70 28.98 -3.05
C GLY A 263 -10.70 27.82 -3.12
N ILE A 264 -9.93 27.56 -2.05
CA ILE A 264 -9.00 26.42 -1.98
C ILE A 264 -9.63 25.32 -1.10
N SER A 265 -9.73 24.10 -1.64
CA SER A 265 -10.16 22.94 -0.87
C SER A 265 -9.01 22.41 0.01
N PRO A 266 -9.29 21.93 1.23
CA PRO A 266 -8.28 21.25 2.04
C PRO A 266 -7.79 19.99 1.32
N LYS A 267 -6.55 19.55 1.59
CA LYS A 267 -6.06 18.27 1.03
C LYS A 267 -6.93 17.12 1.51
N SER A 268 -7.22 16.17 0.63
CA SER A 268 -7.90 14.91 0.98
C SER A 268 -7.02 14.10 1.93
N ILE A 269 -7.52 13.78 3.12
CA ILE A 269 -6.81 12.98 4.12
C ILE A 269 -7.46 11.60 4.23
N TYR A 270 -6.61 10.59 4.42
CA TYR A 270 -7.00 9.20 4.54
C TYR A 270 -6.36 8.58 5.78
N ILE A 271 -7.06 7.62 6.37
CA ILE A 271 -6.55 6.77 7.44
C ILE A 271 -6.70 5.31 7.09
N LYS A 272 -5.89 4.48 7.73
CA LYS A 272 -6.15 3.05 7.87
C LYS A 272 -5.59 2.55 9.17
N PHE A 273 -6.10 1.42 9.64
CA PHE A 273 -5.71 0.85 10.92
C PHE A 273 -5.85 -0.67 10.93
N VAL A 274 -5.05 -1.32 11.78
CA VAL A 274 -5.11 -2.75 12.05
C VAL A 274 -4.96 -2.97 13.56
N GLU A 275 -5.78 -3.85 14.12
CA GLU A 275 -5.72 -4.21 15.53
C GLU A 275 -4.52 -5.12 15.79
N VAL A 276 -3.76 -4.84 16.85
CA VAL A 276 -2.59 -5.64 17.25
C VAL A 276 -2.57 -5.70 18.77
N GLU A 277 -2.29 -6.87 19.33
CA GLU A 277 -2.16 -7.02 20.78
C GLU A 277 -0.98 -6.20 21.32
N ARG A 278 -1.12 -5.62 22.52
CA ARG A 278 -0.11 -4.72 23.09
C ARG A 278 1.26 -5.36 23.18
N ASP A 279 1.29 -6.64 23.56
CA ASP A 279 2.51 -7.40 23.80
C ASP A 279 3.39 -7.52 22.53
N PHE A 280 2.82 -7.28 21.35
CA PHE A 280 3.55 -7.33 20.08
C PHE A 280 3.95 -5.96 19.54
N LEU A 281 3.28 -4.87 19.94
CA LEU A 281 3.44 -3.54 19.33
C LEU A 281 4.85 -2.95 19.49
N SER A 282 5.53 -3.24 20.59
CA SER A 282 6.87 -2.69 20.92
C SER A 282 8.04 -3.53 20.40
N ALA A 283 7.77 -4.65 19.71
CA ALA A 283 8.78 -5.65 19.41
C ALA A 283 9.69 -5.33 18.20
N GLY A 284 9.31 -4.42 17.30
CA GLY A 284 9.98 -4.26 16.00
C GLY A 284 10.21 -2.82 15.54
N SER A 285 10.98 -2.67 14.45
CA SER A 285 11.27 -1.38 13.80
C SER A 285 10.16 -1.01 12.81
N LEU A 286 9.00 -0.63 13.34
CA LEU A 286 7.78 -0.39 12.56
C LEU A 286 7.91 0.70 11.48
N VAL A 287 8.50 1.84 11.83
CA VAL A 287 8.69 2.96 10.89
C VAL A 287 9.61 2.54 9.75
N GLU A 288 10.79 1.99 10.07
CA GLU A 288 11.73 1.49 9.07
C GLU A 288 11.11 0.40 8.18
N CYS A 289 10.37 -0.54 8.78
CA CYS A 289 9.67 -1.59 8.06
C CYS A 289 8.70 -1.01 7.01
N LEU A 290 7.88 -0.02 7.41
CA LEU A 290 6.96 0.63 6.48
C LEU A 290 7.71 1.43 5.42
N GLU A 291 8.72 2.21 5.79
CA GLU A 291 9.52 3.02 4.87
C GLU A 291 10.22 2.18 3.80
N LYS A 292 10.74 1.00 4.18
CA LYS A 292 11.30 0.02 3.23
C LYS A 292 10.24 -0.53 2.29
N ALA A 293 9.01 -0.73 2.77
CA ALA A 293 7.92 -1.26 1.96
C ALA A 293 7.33 -0.23 1.00
N ILE A 294 7.16 1.03 1.42
CA ILE A 294 6.62 2.11 0.58
C ILE A 294 7.69 2.77 -0.30
N GLY A 295 8.98 2.61 0.05
CA GLY A 295 10.14 3.10 -0.72
C GLY A 295 10.51 4.56 -0.49
N TYR A 296 10.01 5.20 0.57
CA TYR A 296 10.34 6.59 0.93
C TYR A 296 10.14 6.85 2.43
N PRO A 297 10.82 7.84 3.01
CA PRO A 297 10.68 8.17 4.43
C PRO A 297 9.35 8.88 4.74
N LEU A 298 8.81 8.63 5.93
CA LEU A 298 7.58 9.27 6.41
C LEU A 298 7.86 10.70 6.88
N LYS A 299 7.15 11.66 6.29
CA LYS A 299 7.39 13.09 6.53
C LYS A 299 7.21 13.52 8.00
N PHE A 300 6.28 12.89 8.73
CA PHE A 300 5.86 13.35 10.06
C PHE A 300 6.19 12.37 11.20
N ASN A 301 7.11 11.42 10.99
CA ASN A 301 7.55 10.44 11.99
C ASN A 301 8.89 10.77 12.68
N ASN A 302 9.46 11.95 12.40
CA ASN A 302 10.73 12.43 12.98
C ASN A 302 10.53 13.41 14.13
#